data_AF-A0A959PDN0-F1
#
_entry.id   AF-A0A959PDN0-F1
#
_cell.length_a   1.000
_cell.length_b   1.000
_cell.length_c   1.000
_cell.angle_alpha   90.00
_cell.angle_beta   90.00
_cell.angle_gamma   90.00
#
_symmetry.space_group_name_H-M   'P 1'
#
loop_
_entity.id
_entity.type
_entity.pdbx_description
1 polymer ?
#
loop_
_entity_poly.entity_id
_entity_poly.type
_entity_poly.pdbx_seq_one_letter_code
_entity_poly.pdbx_strand_id
1 'polypeptide(L)'
;MRIFLLFAFAAFSFSMAAQDSLNCSVLFHWDDPTIPGSAFYDNAYNEIWGYAANDREYAIIGSTQGTHIFDVTDPENASEIHFIEGAATGGNIVHRDFHDYAGYLYVVCDEGNSTLQIIDLNNLPDEAPLVYDSNAILIRSHNIFIDESKAMMYVCGGEDELRLVSLEDPTNPVEVLDCNDDLPFWGTIGYQHDIYVKDGIAYCNGGDALYIVDFSDLENVQFLGSLSDYPDSGYNHSGWLHESGTYYAMADETHGMKMKILDVTDPTDIQVVSLFGNEVAPTSIPHNLIFTGNILHVSYYYDGYYAFDCSDMANPTVAAFYDTSSIPNGMSYKGAWGVYPFLPSGNVLVSDMQEGLFVLAPSFPTNVEMPVVKQTGIFPNPVERGSQLNIDFPDAAIARLFDIAGTQISETILSEEKSTLDIPEKVTPGLYILRVSGSEKTITERIIVE
;
A
#
# COMPACT_ATOMS: atom_id res chain seq x y z
N MET A 1 -20.83 67.51 20.35
CA MET A 1 -20.69 66.15 20.94
C MET A 1 -20.84 65.15 19.79
N ARG A 2 -19.73 64.70 19.21
CA ARG A 2 -19.71 63.70 18.12
C ARG A 2 -19.30 62.37 18.74
N ILE A 3 -20.22 61.40 18.74
CA ILE A 3 -20.00 60.05 19.26
C ILE A 3 -19.34 59.25 18.13
N PHE A 4 -18.11 58.78 18.36
CA PHE A 4 -17.46 57.78 17.52
C PHE A 4 -17.92 56.40 17.96
N LEU A 5 -18.63 55.69 17.07
CA LEU A 5 -18.91 54.26 17.21
C LEU A 5 -17.69 53.48 16.73
N LEU A 6 -16.97 52.85 17.67
CA LEU A 6 -15.96 51.85 17.36
C LEU A 6 -16.68 50.53 17.04
N PHE A 7 -16.59 50.07 15.79
CA PHE A 7 -16.92 48.70 15.44
C PHE A 7 -15.73 47.80 15.82
N ALA A 8 -15.92 46.95 16.83
CA ALA A 8 -15.02 45.86 17.13
C ALA A 8 -15.28 44.72 16.14
N PHE A 9 -14.34 44.49 15.23
CA PHE A 9 -14.35 43.33 14.34
C PHE A 9 -13.84 42.12 15.16
N ALA A 10 -14.75 41.23 15.57
CA ALA A 10 -14.38 39.95 16.14
C ALA A 10 -13.92 39.03 15.00
N ALA A 11 -12.62 38.78 14.89
CA ALA A 11 -12.08 37.76 14.01
C ALA A 11 -12.41 36.39 14.61
N PHE A 12 -13.40 35.70 14.04
CA PHE A 12 -13.60 34.28 14.28
C PHE A 12 -12.54 33.52 13.46
N SER A 13 -11.55 32.97 14.13
CA SER A 13 -10.65 31.98 13.54
C SER A 13 -11.43 30.68 13.38
N PHE A 14 -11.88 30.39 12.16
CA PHE A 14 -12.30 29.03 11.81
C PHE A 14 -11.04 28.17 11.74
N SER A 15 -10.91 27.21 12.65
CA SER A 15 -9.96 26.10 12.48
C SER A 15 -10.51 25.21 11.37
N MET A 16 -9.94 25.29 10.17
CA MET A 16 -10.11 24.22 9.19
C MET A 16 -9.32 23.02 9.70
N ALA A 17 -10.01 21.91 9.97
CA ALA A 17 -9.34 20.62 10.07
C ALA A 17 -8.98 20.23 8.63
N ALA A 18 -7.69 20.19 8.33
CA ALA A 18 -7.21 19.55 7.10
C ALA A 18 -7.07 18.05 7.39
N GLN A 19 -7.34 17.19 6.40
CA GLN A 19 -6.96 15.78 6.48
C GLN A 19 -5.45 15.68 6.72
N ASP A 20 -5.07 14.86 7.70
CA ASP A 20 -3.68 14.67 8.07
C ASP A 20 -3.00 13.69 7.12
N SER A 21 -1.71 13.89 6.88
CA SER A 21 -0.94 13.03 5.98
C SER A 21 0.54 13.05 6.28
N LEU A 22 1.20 11.96 5.96
CA LEU A 22 2.66 11.83 5.95
C LEU A 22 3.06 11.18 4.65
N ASN A 23 3.96 11.82 3.91
CA ASN A 23 4.56 11.25 2.70
C ASN A 23 3.51 10.70 1.71
N CYS A 24 2.35 11.34 1.62
CA CYS A 24 1.25 10.89 0.78
C CYS A 24 0.43 12.10 0.34
N SER A 25 0.06 12.13 -0.94
CA SER A 25 -0.85 13.14 -1.50
C SER A 25 -2.06 12.48 -2.13
N VAL A 26 -3.24 13.09 -1.98
CA VAL A 26 -4.42 12.73 -2.77
C VAL A 26 -4.30 13.32 -4.17
N LEU A 27 -4.51 12.49 -5.19
CA LEU A 27 -4.53 12.90 -6.60
C LEU A 27 -5.95 13.01 -7.14
N PHE A 28 -6.85 12.15 -6.66
CA PHE A 28 -8.25 12.13 -7.03
C PHE A 28 -9.11 11.69 -5.85
N HIS A 29 -10.31 12.26 -5.75
CA HIS A 29 -11.33 11.89 -4.77
C HIS A 29 -12.69 11.93 -5.45
N TRP A 30 -13.49 10.88 -5.27
CA TRP A 30 -14.85 10.80 -5.78
C TRP A 30 -15.81 10.28 -4.73
N ASP A 31 -16.95 10.97 -4.63
CA ASP A 31 -18.13 10.61 -3.84
C ASP A 31 -19.38 11.04 -4.62
N ASP A 32 -20.35 10.14 -4.74
CA ASP A 32 -21.71 10.38 -5.22
C ASP A 32 -22.74 10.31 -4.07
N PRO A 33 -23.21 11.46 -3.57
CA PRO A 33 -24.17 11.51 -2.46
C PRO A 33 -25.58 11.02 -2.83
N THR A 34 -25.82 10.62 -4.09
CA THR A 34 -27.08 10.03 -4.52
C THR A 34 -27.14 8.52 -4.28
N ILE A 35 -25.99 7.87 -4.04
CA ILE A 35 -25.92 6.46 -3.67
C ILE A 35 -26.36 6.32 -2.21
N PRO A 36 -27.42 5.51 -1.92
CA PRO A 36 -27.91 5.38 -0.57
C PRO A 36 -26.94 4.55 0.28
N GLY A 37 -26.64 5.04 1.48
CA GLY A 37 -25.92 4.29 2.49
C GLY A 37 -26.68 3.07 3.01
N SER A 38 -25.95 2.06 3.47
CA SER A 38 -26.52 0.87 4.10
C SER A 38 -27.19 1.19 5.45
N ALA A 39 -28.13 0.35 5.87
CA ALA A 39 -28.83 0.49 7.15
C ALA A 39 -27.94 0.16 8.36
N PHE A 40 -26.83 -0.56 8.16
CA PHE A 40 -25.97 -1.06 9.23
C PHE A 40 -24.88 -0.05 9.60
N TYR A 41 -24.18 0.47 8.58
CA TYR A 41 -23.02 1.34 8.77
C TYR A 41 -23.16 2.71 8.10
N ASP A 42 -24.26 2.94 7.38
CA ASP A 42 -24.42 4.12 6.53
C ASP A 42 -23.29 4.20 5.49
N ASN A 43 -22.84 3.05 4.99
CA ASN A 43 -21.84 2.98 3.93
C ASN A 43 -22.50 2.93 2.56
N ALA A 44 -22.12 3.88 1.71
CA ALA A 44 -22.51 3.89 0.30
C ALA A 44 -21.55 3.01 -0.52
N TYR A 45 -20.31 2.90 -0.07
CA TYR A 45 -19.21 2.23 -0.76
C TYR A 45 -18.71 1.03 0.03
N ASN A 46 -18.07 0.12 -0.68
CA ASN A 46 -17.32 -1.03 -0.15
C ASN A 46 -16.10 -1.24 -1.05
N GLU A 47 -15.58 -2.47 -1.14
CA GLU A 47 -14.27 -2.84 -1.66
C GLU A 47 -13.70 -2.04 -2.86
N ILE A 48 -12.38 -2.06 -2.96
CA ILE A 48 -11.61 -1.48 -4.06
C ILE A 48 -10.79 -2.56 -4.78
N TRP A 49 -10.76 -2.46 -6.10
CA TRP A 49 -9.83 -3.21 -6.94
C TRP A 49 -9.20 -2.28 -7.97
N GLY A 50 -8.07 -2.70 -8.54
CA GLY A 50 -7.43 -1.99 -9.64
C GLY A 50 -7.22 -2.91 -10.83
N TYR A 51 -7.22 -2.34 -12.02
CA TYR A 51 -6.90 -3.06 -13.25
C TYR A 51 -6.02 -2.20 -14.13
N ALA A 52 -5.04 -2.80 -14.81
CA ALA A 52 -4.17 -2.08 -15.72
C ALA A 52 -3.98 -2.84 -17.02
N ALA A 53 -4.33 -2.21 -18.14
CA ALA A 53 -4.21 -2.79 -19.46
C ALA A 53 -4.03 -1.68 -20.49
N ASN A 54 -3.33 -1.99 -21.60
CA ASN A 54 -3.19 -1.08 -22.74
C ASN A 54 -2.69 0.33 -22.36
N ASP A 55 -1.68 0.40 -21.48
CA ASP A 55 -1.10 1.65 -20.94
C ASP A 55 -2.12 2.55 -20.20
N ARG A 56 -3.19 1.95 -19.67
CA ARG A 56 -4.22 2.60 -18.85
C ARG A 56 -4.34 1.94 -17.50
N GLU A 57 -4.80 2.72 -16.54
CA GLU A 57 -5.06 2.31 -15.16
C GLU A 57 -6.51 2.59 -14.81
N TYR A 58 -7.13 1.66 -14.10
CA TYR A 58 -8.52 1.70 -13.73
C TYR A 58 -8.70 1.45 -12.24
N ALA A 59 -9.59 2.22 -11.62
CA ALA A 59 -10.07 1.97 -10.27
C ALA A 59 -11.47 1.38 -10.33
N ILE A 60 -11.71 0.32 -9.58
CA ILE A 60 -12.98 -0.40 -9.54
C ILE A 60 -13.47 -0.36 -8.10
N ILE A 61 -14.54 0.36 -7.83
CA ILE A 61 -15.09 0.54 -6.48
C ILE A 61 -16.50 -0.02 -6.41
N GLY A 62 -16.78 -0.76 -5.35
CA GLY A 62 -18.11 -1.30 -5.09
C GLY A 62 -18.99 -0.32 -4.31
N SER A 63 -20.30 -0.44 -4.51
CA SER A 63 -21.31 0.36 -3.80
C SER A 63 -22.55 -0.46 -3.45
N THR A 64 -23.47 0.14 -2.70
CA THR A 64 -24.79 -0.47 -2.44
C THR A 64 -25.62 -0.69 -3.72
N GLN A 65 -25.21 -0.10 -4.85
CA GLN A 65 -25.91 -0.22 -6.13
C GLN A 65 -25.19 -1.15 -7.13
N GLY A 66 -23.87 -1.31 -7.03
CA GLY A 66 -23.14 -2.14 -7.99
C GLY A 66 -21.66 -1.86 -8.02
N THR A 67 -21.08 -1.97 -9.21
CA THR A 67 -19.64 -1.82 -9.47
C THR A 67 -19.41 -0.60 -10.34
N HIS A 68 -18.57 0.32 -9.90
CA HIS A 68 -18.18 1.53 -10.62
C HIS A 68 -16.75 1.39 -11.13
N ILE A 69 -16.52 1.70 -12.40
CA ILE A 69 -15.20 1.63 -13.04
C ILE A 69 -14.78 3.04 -13.46
N PHE A 70 -13.63 3.48 -12.97
CA PHE A 70 -13.02 4.77 -13.27
C PHE A 70 -11.76 4.58 -14.11
N ASP A 71 -11.56 5.42 -15.11
CA ASP A 71 -10.24 5.60 -15.72
C ASP A 71 -9.43 6.57 -14.85
N VAL A 72 -8.33 6.08 -14.30
CA VAL A 72 -7.42 6.81 -13.40
C VAL A 72 -6.02 6.97 -14.01
N THR A 73 -5.87 6.74 -15.31
CA THR A 73 -4.60 6.89 -16.04
C THR A 73 -4.01 8.30 -15.87
N ASP A 74 -4.89 9.31 -15.83
CA ASP A 74 -4.58 10.68 -15.44
C ASP A 74 -5.47 11.06 -14.25
N PRO A 75 -5.00 10.87 -13.01
CA PRO A 75 -5.81 11.08 -11.81
C PRO A 75 -6.42 12.49 -11.71
N GLU A 76 -5.76 13.52 -12.21
CA GLU A 76 -6.29 14.89 -12.19
C GLU A 76 -7.55 15.06 -13.07
N ASN A 77 -7.73 14.18 -14.06
CA ASN A 77 -8.84 14.15 -15.00
C ASN A 77 -9.60 12.82 -14.96
N ALA A 78 -9.51 12.09 -13.85
CA ALA A 78 -10.18 10.80 -13.69
C ALA A 78 -11.71 10.95 -13.75
N SER A 79 -12.37 9.93 -14.30
CA SER A 79 -13.83 9.91 -14.44
C SER A 79 -14.38 8.50 -14.46
N GLU A 80 -15.61 8.33 -13.99
CA GLU A 80 -16.36 7.09 -14.12
C GLU A 80 -16.64 6.82 -15.62
N ILE A 81 -16.24 5.65 -16.09
CA ILE A 81 -16.40 5.23 -17.49
C ILE A 81 -17.48 4.17 -17.65
N HIS A 82 -17.71 3.32 -16.63
CA HIS A 82 -18.75 2.30 -16.64
C HIS A 82 -19.34 2.10 -15.25
N PHE A 83 -20.63 1.76 -15.22
CA PHE A 83 -21.34 1.29 -14.02
C PHE A 83 -22.08 0.00 -14.37
N ILE A 84 -21.91 -1.02 -13.54
CA ILE A 84 -22.59 -2.32 -13.66
C ILE A 84 -23.44 -2.50 -12.41
N GLU A 85 -24.77 -2.59 -12.59
CA GLU A 85 -25.70 -2.81 -11.48
C GLU A 85 -25.47 -4.19 -10.85
N GLY A 86 -25.39 -4.23 -9.52
CA GLY A 86 -25.24 -5.48 -8.79
C GLY A 86 -26.52 -6.32 -8.82
N ALA A 87 -26.40 -7.64 -8.79
CA ALA A 87 -27.59 -8.53 -8.78
C ALA A 87 -28.51 -8.29 -7.58
N ALA A 88 -27.94 -7.87 -6.44
CA ALA A 88 -28.66 -7.32 -5.30
C ALA A 88 -28.24 -5.86 -5.05
N THR A 89 -29.20 -4.99 -4.75
CA THR A 89 -28.96 -3.55 -4.51
C THR A 89 -29.76 -3.01 -3.33
N GLY A 90 -29.36 -1.84 -2.82
CA GLY A 90 -30.09 -1.07 -1.82
C GLY A 90 -29.49 -1.15 -0.41
N GLY A 91 -30.19 -0.54 0.55
CA GLY A 91 -29.63 -0.28 1.89
C GLY A 91 -29.36 -1.52 2.76
N ASN A 92 -29.56 -2.74 2.27
CA ASN A 92 -29.10 -3.95 2.97
C ASN A 92 -27.70 -4.40 2.50
N ILE A 93 -27.19 -3.87 1.39
CA ILE A 93 -25.89 -4.22 0.86
C ILE A 93 -24.84 -3.46 1.67
N VAL A 94 -23.96 -4.20 2.33
CA VAL A 94 -22.79 -3.66 3.02
C VAL A 94 -21.55 -4.04 2.23
N HIS A 95 -21.49 -5.26 1.71
CA HIS A 95 -20.27 -5.87 1.21
C HIS A 95 -20.38 -6.23 -0.27
N ARG A 96 -19.33 -5.92 -1.02
CA ARG A 96 -18.97 -6.56 -2.30
C ARG A 96 -17.48 -6.82 -2.26
N ASP A 97 -17.06 -7.81 -3.02
CA ASP A 97 -15.64 -8.14 -3.16
C ASP A 97 -15.31 -8.48 -4.62
N PHE A 98 -14.04 -8.32 -4.95
CA PHE A 98 -13.51 -8.34 -6.30
C PHE A 98 -12.22 -9.13 -6.40
N HIS A 99 -12.06 -9.84 -7.51
CA HIS A 99 -10.74 -10.27 -7.98
C HIS A 99 -10.78 -10.40 -9.49
N ASP A 100 -9.73 -9.99 -10.20
CA ASP A 100 -9.65 -10.18 -11.64
C ASP A 100 -8.80 -11.41 -12.01
N TYR A 101 -9.11 -11.99 -13.17
CA TYR A 101 -8.30 -13.04 -13.79
C TYR A 101 -8.56 -13.08 -15.30
N ALA A 102 -7.48 -13.13 -16.07
CA ALA A 102 -7.52 -13.23 -17.53
C ALA A 102 -8.35 -12.14 -18.23
N GLY A 103 -8.35 -10.92 -17.69
CA GLY A 103 -9.12 -9.79 -18.23
C GLY A 103 -10.61 -9.80 -17.88
N TYR A 104 -11.02 -10.61 -16.90
CA TYR A 104 -12.38 -10.64 -16.36
C TYR A 104 -12.37 -10.28 -14.88
N LEU A 105 -13.28 -9.40 -14.46
CA LEU A 105 -13.54 -9.11 -13.05
C LEU A 105 -14.62 -10.04 -12.53
N TYR A 106 -14.32 -10.74 -11.44
CA TYR A 106 -15.28 -11.54 -10.69
C TYR A 106 -15.79 -10.69 -9.54
N VAL A 107 -17.12 -10.66 -9.37
CA VAL A 107 -17.79 -9.82 -8.38
C VAL A 107 -18.72 -10.66 -7.54
N VAL A 108 -18.60 -10.53 -6.23
CA VAL A 108 -19.49 -11.18 -5.25
C VAL A 108 -20.09 -10.17 -4.28
N CYS A 109 -21.08 -10.61 -3.50
CA CYS A 109 -21.75 -9.82 -2.48
C CYS A 109 -22.26 -10.73 -1.37
N ASP A 110 -22.14 -10.29 -0.12
CA ASP A 110 -22.51 -11.08 1.06
C ASP A 110 -23.98 -10.88 1.50
N GLU A 111 -24.73 -10.06 0.78
CA GLU A 111 -26.11 -9.73 1.13
C GLU A 111 -27.10 -9.87 -0.03
N GLY A 112 -28.36 -10.08 0.35
CA GLY A 112 -29.46 -10.17 -0.59
C GLY A 112 -29.48 -11.46 -1.42
N ASN A 113 -30.36 -11.50 -2.41
CA ASN A 113 -30.39 -12.58 -3.39
C ASN A 113 -29.42 -12.25 -4.53
N SER A 114 -28.13 -12.31 -4.22
CA SER A 114 -27.04 -11.98 -5.15
C SER A 114 -26.70 -13.19 -6.05
N THR A 115 -25.64 -13.03 -6.81
CA THR A 115 -25.08 -13.98 -7.77
C THR A 115 -23.56 -13.83 -7.81
N LEU A 116 -22.89 -14.75 -8.49
CA LEU A 116 -21.59 -14.47 -9.08
C LEU A 116 -21.81 -13.66 -10.37
N GLN A 117 -21.20 -12.47 -10.45
CA GLN A 117 -21.16 -11.65 -11.65
C GLN A 117 -19.75 -11.66 -12.24
N ILE A 118 -19.64 -11.72 -13.58
CA ILE A 118 -18.36 -11.64 -14.30
C ILE A 118 -18.45 -10.55 -15.35
N ILE A 119 -17.56 -9.57 -15.25
CA ILE A 119 -17.48 -8.41 -16.14
C ILE A 119 -16.24 -8.57 -17.02
N ASP A 120 -16.39 -8.46 -18.34
CA ASP A 120 -15.27 -8.47 -19.28
C ASP A 120 -14.57 -7.11 -19.31
N LEU A 121 -13.28 -7.07 -18.95
CA LEU A 121 -12.46 -5.86 -18.92
C LEU A 121 -11.56 -5.71 -20.17
N ASN A 122 -11.56 -6.67 -21.10
CA ASN A 122 -10.60 -6.71 -22.22
C ASN A 122 -10.75 -5.53 -23.19
N ASN A 123 -11.94 -4.94 -23.26
CA ASN A 123 -12.26 -3.85 -24.18
C ASN A 123 -12.37 -2.49 -23.48
N LEU A 124 -11.88 -2.37 -22.24
CA LEU A 124 -11.74 -1.06 -21.60
C LEU A 124 -10.83 -0.13 -22.43
N PRO A 125 -11.14 1.18 -22.47
CA PRO A 125 -12.23 1.87 -21.76
C PRO A 125 -13.58 1.85 -22.51
N ASP A 126 -13.70 1.22 -23.67
CA ASP A 126 -14.86 1.38 -24.56
C ASP A 126 -16.10 0.61 -24.06
N GLU A 127 -15.93 -0.61 -23.55
CA GLU A 127 -17.01 -1.43 -22.99
C GLU A 127 -16.53 -2.31 -21.83
N ALA A 128 -17.46 -2.60 -20.91
CA ALA A 128 -17.29 -3.54 -19.81
C ALA A 128 -18.55 -4.40 -19.64
N PRO A 129 -18.85 -5.32 -20.59
CA PRO A 129 -20.10 -6.07 -20.56
C PRO A 129 -20.12 -7.10 -19.41
N LEU A 130 -21.27 -7.22 -18.76
CA LEU A 130 -21.58 -8.32 -17.84
C LEU A 130 -21.81 -9.61 -18.67
N VAL A 131 -20.82 -10.51 -18.65
CA VAL A 131 -20.81 -11.74 -19.47
C VAL A 131 -21.34 -12.96 -18.74
N TYR A 132 -21.39 -12.92 -17.40
CA TYR A 132 -22.00 -13.95 -16.56
C TYR A 132 -22.72 -13.28 -15.39
N ASP A 133 -23.92 -13.76 -15.09
CA ASP A 133 -24.70 -13.36 -13.92
C ASP A 133 -25.60 -14.54 -13.52
N SER A 134 -25.20 -15.29 -12.49
CA SER A 134 -25.94 -16.48 -12.07
C SER A 134 -25.68 -16.86 -10.63
N ASN A 135 -26.74 -17.37 -9.98
CA ASN A 135 -26.67 -17.98 -8.67
C ASN A 135 -26.47 -19.50 -8.69
N ALA A 136 -26.10 -20.06 -9.85
CA ALA A 136 -25.95 -21.50 -10.01
C ALA A 136 -24.75 -22.08 -9.22
N ILE A 137 -23.71 -21.28 -8.99
CA ILE A 137 -22.51 -21.65 -8.23
C ILE A 137 -22.64 -21.16 -6.78
N LEU A 138 -22.97 -19.89 -6.61
CA LEU A 138 -23.12 -19.26 -5.30
C LEU A 138 -24.21 -18.19 -5.36
N ILE A 139 -24.94 -18.02 -4.26
CA ILE A 139 -25.84 -16.87 -4.10
C ILE A 139 -25.07 -15.71 -3.44
N ARG A 140 -24.24 -16.01 -2.44
CA ARG A 140 -23.49 -15.02 -1.67
C ARG A 140 -22.07 -15.51 -1.41
N SER A 141 -21.15 -14.56 -1.27
CA SER A 141 -19.79 -14.79 -0.77
C SER A 141 -19.35 -13.53 -0.03
N HIS A 142 -18.59 -13.72 1.04
CA HIS A 142 -17.95 -12.61 1.73
C HIS A 142 -16.75 -12.15 0.91
N ASN A 143 -15.83 -13.06 0.59
CA ASN A 143 -14.61 -12.73 -0.14
C ASN A 143 -14.32 -13.73 -1.27
N ILE A 144 -13.55 -13.33 -2.26
CA ILE A 144 -12.95 -14.21 -3.25
C ILE A 144 -11.46 -13.93 -3.45
N PHE A 145 -10.69 -15.00 -3.68
CA PHE A 145 -9.29 -14.90 -4.09
C PHE A 145 -9.03 -15.79 -5.30
N ILE A 146 -8.25 -15.35 -6.28
CA ILE A 146 -7.93 -16.16 -7.46
C ILE A 146 -6.43 -16.49 -7.49
N ASP A 147 -6.13 -17.79 -7.39
CA ASP A 147 -4.79 -18.31 -7.71
C ASP A 147 -4.64 -18.39 -9.23
N GLU A 148 -4.10 -17.32 -9.82
CA GLU A 148 -3.91 -17.20 -11.27
C GLU A 148 -3.07 -18.34 -11.86
N SER A 149 -2.12 -18.89 -11.09
CA SER A 149 -1.24 -19.97 -11.56
C SER A 149 -2.00 -21.26 -11.85
N LYS A 150 -3.21 -21.40 -11.28
CA LYS A 150 -4.08 -22.58 -11.39
C LYS A 150 -5.43 -22.29 -12.01
N ALA A 151 -5.71 -21.02 -12.36
CA ALA A 151 -7.05 -20.59 -12.77
C ALA A 151 -8.11 -21.06 -11.75
N MET A 152 -7.87 -20.81 -10.45
CA MET A 152 -8.75 -21.31 -9.38
C MET A 152 -9.22 -20.17 -8.50
N MET A 153 -10.52 -20.00 -8.40
CA MET A 153 -11.15 -19.05 -7.47
C MET A 153 -11.53 -19.77 -6.18
N TYR A 154 -11.14 -19.18 -5.06
CA TYR A 154 -11.50 -19.57 -3.71
C TYR A 154 -12.61 -18.63 -3.24
N VAL A 155 -13.72 -19.20 -2.81
CA VAL A 155 -14.94 -18.48 -2.42
C VAL A 155 -15.12 -18.62 -0.92
N CYS A 156 -15.03 -17.50 -0.19
CA CYS A 156 -14.99 -17.45 1.26
C CYS A 156 -16.27 -16.85 1.83
N GLY A 157 -16.90 -17.57 2.76
CA GLY A 157 -17.98 -17.03 3.58
C GLY A 157 -19.32 -16.84 2.86
N GLY A 158 -20.20 -16.09 3.50
CA GLY A 158 -21.59 -15.81 3.09
C GLY A 158 -22.59 -16.95 3.26
N GLU A 159 -22.31 -18.14 2.74
CA GLU A 159 -23.10 -19.36 2.99
C GLU A 159 -22.40 -20.33 3.96
N ASP A 160 -21.49 -19.81 4.79
CA ASP A 160 -20.69 -20.53 5.81
C ASP A 160 -19.68 -21.57 5.24
N GLU A 161 -19.23 -21.42 4.00
CA GLU A 161 -18.46 -22.45 3.28
C GLU A 161 -17.22 -21.89 2.55
N LEU A 162 -16.17 -22.70 2.42
CA LEU A 162 -15.07 -22.46 1.47
C LEU A 162 -15.29 -23.36 0.25
N ARG A 163 -15.41 -22.77 -0.93
CA ARG A 163 -15.54 -23.52 -2.20
C ARG A 163 -14.40 -23.17 -3.15
N LEU A 164 -14.03 -24.13 -4.00
CA LEU A 164 -13.10 -23.89 -5.10
C LEU A 164 -13.85 -24.00 -6.43
N VAL A 165 -13.62 -23.00 -7.27
CA VAL A 165 -14.26 -22.85 -8.58
C VAL A 165 -13.17 -22.72 -9.64
N SER A 166 -13.16 -23.67 -10.57
CA SER A 166 -12.26 -23.64 -11.72
C SER A 166 -12.66 -22.54 -12.69
N LEU A 167 -11.65 -21.79 -13.13
CA LEU A 167 -11.70 -20.72 -14.12
C LEU A 167 -10.93 -21.09 -15.41
N GLU A 168 -10.76 -22.38 -15.70
CA GLU A 168 -10.18 -22.85 -16.98
C GLU A 168 -10.94 -22.25 -18.18
N ASP A 169 -12.25 -22.07 -18.05
CA ASP A 169 -13.06 -21.17 -18.89
C ASP A 169 -13.51 -19.98 -18.03
N PRO A 170 -12.87 -18.80 -18.18
CA PRO A 170 -13.15 -17.62 -17.36
C PRO A 170 -14.61 -17.13 -17.40
N THR A 171 -15.35 -17.47 -18.46
CA THR A 171 -16.75 -17.03 -18.63
C THR A 171 -17.77 -18.11 -18.30
N ASN A 172 -17.30 -19.33 -18.04
CA ASN A 172 -18.12 -20.46 -17.65
C ASN A 172 -17.44 -21.22 -16.50
N PRO A 173 -17.36 -20.58 -15.31
CA PRO A 173 -16.76 -21.18 -14.13
C PRO A 173 -17.47 -22.47 -13.70
N VAL A 174 -16.73 -23.38 -13.06
CA VAL A 174 -17.25 -24.67 -12.59
C VAL A 174 -16.78 -24.94 -11.17
N GLU A 175 -17.70 -25.17 -10.23
CA GLU A 175 -17.35 -25.65 -8.90
C GLU A 175 -16.67 -27.03 -8.99
N VAL A 176 -15.53 -27.16 -8.32
CA VAL A 176 -14.73 -28.39 -8.31
C VAL A 176 -14.54 -28.99 -6.93
N LEU A 177 -14.78 -28.23 -5.86
CA LEU A 177 -14.68 -28.69 -4.49
C LEU A 177 -15.55 -27.84 -3.56
N ASP A 178 -16.39 -28.48 -2.77
CA ASP A 178 -16.99 -27.89 -1.57
C ASP A 178 -16.22 -28.41 -0.35
N CYS A 179 -15.48 -27.55 0.35
CA CYS A 179 -14.60 -28.05 1.40
C CYS A 179 -15.38 -28.66 2.57
N ASN A 180 -16.58 -28.14 2.88
CA ASN A 180 -17.36 -28.64 4.00
C ASN A 180 -17.94 -30.03 3.73
N ASP A 181 -18.37 -30.28 2.50
CA ASP A 181 -18.98 -31.55 2.09
C ASP A 181 -17.95 -32.60 1.61
N ASP A 182 -16.89 -32.17 0.92
CA ASP A 182 -15.95 -33.06 0.24
C ASP A 182 -14.69 -33.39 1.07
N LEU A 183 -14.32 -32.56 2.05
CA LEU A 183 -13.11 -32.77 2.86
C LEU A 183 -13.48 -33.23 4.29
N PRO A 184 -13.22 -34.50 4.67
CA PRO A 184 -13.64 -35.05 5.97
C PRO A 184 -13.05 -34.34 7.20
N PHE A 185 -11.94 -33.63 7.05
CA PHE A 185 -11.29 -32.88 8.12
C PHE A 185 -11.74 -31.42 8.20
N TRP A 186 -12.50 -30.92 7.22
CA TRP A 186 -12.81 -29.48 7.16
C TRP A 186 -13.60 -28.98 8.35
N GLY A 187 -14.39 -29.84 8.99
CA GLY A 187 -15.10 -29.49 10.23
C GLY A 187 -14.19 -29.08 11.40
N THR A 188 -12.87 -29.26 11.31
CA THR A 188 -11.90 -28.72 12.30
C THR A 188 -11.31 -27.37 11.91
N ILE A 189 -11.52 -26.93 10.66
CA ILE A 189 -11.08 -25.65 10.10
C ILE A 189 -12.28 -24.70 10.03
N GLY A 190 -13.37 -25.13 9.40
CA GLY A 190 -14.65 -24.42 9.39
C GLY A 190 -14.66 -23.18 8.50
N TYR A 191 -15.40 -22.17 8.97
CA TYR A 191 -15.66 -20.91 8.27
C TYR A 191 -14.36 -20.16 7.96
N GLN A 192 -14.23 -19.64 6.73
CA GLN A 192 -13.14 -18.76 6.33
C GLN A 192 -13.71 -17.40 5.93
N HIS A 193 -13.16 -16.34 6.53
CA HIS A 193 -13.55 -14.96 6.26
C HIS A 193 -12.87 -14.43 4.99
N ASP A 194 -11.55 -14.64 4.91
CA ASP A 194 -10.66 -14.17 3.85
C ASP A 194 -9.57 -15.23 3.61
N ILE A 195 -8.87 -15.12 2.49
CA ILE A 195 -7.86 -16.08 2.08
C ILE A 195 -6.79 -15.43 1.18
N TYR A 196 -5.54 -15.80 1.40
CA TYR A 196 -4.46 -15.58 0.42
C TYR A 196 -3.99 -16.91 -0.13
N VAL A 197 -3.87 -17.03 -1.45
CA VAL A 197 -3.42 -18.29 -2.08
C VAL A 197 -2.24 -18.07 -3.01
N LYS A 198 -1.23 -18.94 -2.92
CA LYS A 198 -0.12 -18.96 -3.87
C LYS A 198 0.24 -20.39 -4.24
N ASP A 199 0.18 -20.70 -5.54
CA ASP A 199 0.52 -22.02 -6.08
C ASP A 199 -0.27 -23.17 -5.40
N GLY A 200 -1.52 -22.91 -5.02
CA GLY A 200 -2.43 -23.78 -4.27
C GLY A 200 -2.18 -23.88 -2.78
N ILE A 201 -1.22 -23.17 -2.21
CA ILE A 201 -1.06 -23.08 -0.76
C ILE A 201 -1.91 -21.91 -0.27
N ALA A 202 -2.95 -22.23 0.49
CA ALA A 202 -3.89 -21.28 1.05
C ALA A 202 -3.55 -20.93 2.50
N TYR A 203 -3.57 -19.64 2.79
CA TYR A 203 -3.52 -19.04 4.11
C TYR A 203 -4.93 -18.51 4.39
N CYS A 204 -5.69 -19.25 5.19
CA CYS A 204 -7.11 -18.97 5.42
C CYS A 204 -7.28 -18.24 6.76
N ASN A 205 -7.89 -17.06 6.70
CA ASN A 205 -8.18 -16.23 7.86
C ASN A 205 -9.59 -16.59 8.37
N GLY A 206 -9.65 -17.43 9.41
CA GLY A 206 -10.87 -18.14 9.83
C GLY A 206 -11.76 -17.42 10.84
N GLY A 207 -11.46 -16.17 11.19
CA GLY A 207 -12.10 -15.48 12.31
C GLY A 207 -11.60 -15.93 13.70
N ASP A 208 -11.34 -17.22 13.90
CA ASP A 208 -10.82 -17.77 15.16
C ASP A 208 -9.33 -18.13 15.13
N ALA A 209 -8.78 -18.43 13.95
CA ALA A 209 -7.39 -18.77 13.75
C ALA A 209 -6.93 -18.48 12.32
N LEU A 210 -5.61 -18.53 12.11
CA LEU A 210 -5.02 -18.70 10.78
C LEU A 210 -4.85 -20.19 10.50
N TYR A 211 -5.31 -20.67 9.34
CA TYR A 211 -5.12 -22.04 8.87
C TYR A 211 -4.28 -22.05 7.60
N ILE A 212 -3.39 -23.04 7.44
CA ILE A 212 -2.62 -23.25 6.21
C ILE A 212 -3.01 -24.59 5.61
N VAL A 213 -3.48 -24.58 4.36
CA VAL A 213 -3.98 -25.75 3.65
C VAL A 213 -3.35 -25.84 2.26
N ASP A 214 -2.91 -27.03 1.87
CA ASP A 214 -2.40 -27.33 0.54
C ASP A 214 -3.51 -27.90 -0.35
N PHE A 215 -3.97 -27.07 -1.30
CA PHE A 215 -4.90 -27.42 -2.37
C PHE A 215 -4.19 -27.73 -3.69
N SER A 216 -2.88 -27.99 -3.68
CA SER A 216 -2.13 -28.18 -4.91
C SER A 216 -2.46 -29.46 -5.68
N ASP A 217 -3.00 -30.44 -4.96
CA ASP A 217 -3.58 -31.67 -5.48
C ASP A 217 -4.98 -31.85 -4.87
N LEU A 218 -6.04 -31.57 -5.66
CA LEU A 218 -7.41 -31.66 -5.17
C LEU A 218 -7.85 -33.10 -4.83
N GLU A 219 -7.14 -34.13 -5.32
CA GLU A 219 -7.39 -35.51 -4.92
C GLU A 219 -6.81 -35.83 -3.52
N ASN A 220 -5.93 -34.97 -3.02
CA ASN A 220 -5.22 -35.14 -1.75
C ASN A 220 -4.93 -33.77 -1.08
N VAL A 221 -5.99 -33.04 -0.75
CA VAL A 221 -5.88 -31.78 0.00
C VAL A 221 -5.30 -32.04 1.39
N GLN A 222 -4.31 -31.24 1.82
CA GLN A 222 -3.60 -31.45 3.08
C GLN A 222 -3.71 -30.24 4.02
N PHE A 223 -4.17 -30.47 5.24
CA PHE A 223 -4.00 -29.49 6.31
C PHE A 223 -2.54 -29.46 6.76
N LEU A 224 -1.90 -28.29 6.66
CA LEU A 224 -0.48 -28.12 6.96
C LEU A 224 -0.25 -27.63 8.41
N GLY A 225 -1.11 -26.76 8.91
CA GLY A 225 -1.05 -26.30 10.29
C GLY A 225 -1.86 -25.03 10.53
N SER A 226 -1.76 -24.48 11.74
CA SER A 226 -2.60 -23.35 12.17
C SER A 226 -1.96 -22.55 13.28
N LEU A 227 -2.36 -21.29 13.40
CA LEU A 227 -2.05 -20.42 14.54
C LEU A 227 -3.37 -19.95 15.18
N SER A 228 -3.72 -20.52 16.33
CA SER A 228 -4.97 -20.24 17.06
C SER A 228 -4.78 -19.58 18.42
N ASP A 229 -3.53 -19.39 18.87
CA ASP A 229 -3.20 -18.68 20.11
C ASP A 229 -2.03 -17.75 19.84
N TYR A 230 -2.27 -16.44 19.96
CA TYR A 230 -1.30 -15.40 19.67
C TYR A 230 -1.64 -14.09 20.41
N PRO A 231 -0.65 -13.20 20.64
CA PRO A 231 -0.89 -11.90 21.26
C PRO A 231 -1.86 -11.03 20.46
N ASP A 232 -2.70 -10.25 21.14
CA ASP A 232 -3.74 -9.40 20.55
C ASP A 232 -4.67 -10.18 19.59
N SER A 233 -5.00 -11.42 19.90
CA SER A 233 -5.97 -12.21 19.15
C SER A 233 -7.38 -11.65 19.30
N GLY A 234 -8.03 -11.40 18.16
CA GLY A 234 -9.41 -10.98 18.02
C GLY A 234 -10.08 -11.78 16.90
N TYR A 235 -10.86 -11.11 16.06
CA TYR A 235 -11.44 -11.72 14.86
C TYR A 235 -10.40 -11.76 13.73
N ASN A 236 -9.79 -12.93 13.49
CA ASN A 236 -8.80 -13.14 12.45
C ASN A 236 -9.40 -12.85 11.06
N HIS A 237 -9.05 -11.72 10.47
CA HIS A 237 -9.84 -11.13 9.40
C HIS A 237 -9.21 -11.28 8.02
N SER A 238 -7.97 -10.80 7.85
CA SER A 238 -7.28 -10.73 6.56
C SER A 238 -5.79 -10.95 6.72
N GLY A 239 -5.12 -11.21 5.60
CA GLY A 239 -3.67 -11.25 5.57
C GLY A 239 -3.10 -11.33 4.16
N TRP A 240 -1.77 -11.21 4.08
CA TRP A 240 -1.06 -11.23 2.81
C TRP A 240 0.34 -11.83 2.99
N LEU A 241 0.69 -12.77 2.10
CA LEU A 241 2.01 -13.36 2.10
C LEU A 241 3.02 -12.41 1.43
N HIS A 242 4.13 -12.18 2.11
CA HIS A 242 5.26 -11.47 1.53
C HIS A 242 5.85 -12.26 0.35
N GLU A 243 6.40 -11.56 -0.66
CA GLU A 243 6.93 -12.17 -1.88
C GLU A 243 8.00 -13.25 -1.64
N SER A 244 8.74 -13.15 -0.52
CA SER A 244 9.73 -14.14 -0.10
C SER A 244 9.13 -15.51 0.26
N GLY A 245 7.83 -15.59 0.55
CA GLY A 245 7.15 -16.80 1.02
C GLY A 245 7.44 -17.17 2.48
N THR A 246 8.20 -16.34 3.21
CA THR A 246 8.59 -16.58 4.61
C THR A 246 7.65 -15.89 5.59
N TYR A 247 7.19 -14.69 5.26
CA TYR A 247 6.46 -13.85 6.19
C TYR A 247 5.01 -13.66 5.75
N TYR A 248 4.09 -13.77 6.69
CA TYR A 248 2.67 -13.47 6.48
C TYR A 248 2.29 -12.29 7.37
N ALA A 249 1.75 -11.23 6.78
CA ALA A 249 1.15 -10.16 7.56
C ALA A 249 -0.31 -10.50 7.83
N MET A 250 -0.79 -10.22 9.05
CA MET A 250 -2.11 -10.64 9.51
C MET A 250 -2.77 -9.52 10.34
N ALA A 251 -4.05 -9.28 10.09
CA ALA A 251 -4.87 -8.37 10.87
C ALA A 251 -6.03 -9.09 11.55
N ASP A 252 -6.32 -8.66 12.77
CA ASP A 252 -7.54 -9.00 13.49
C ASP A 252 -8.47 -7.78 13.44
N GLU A 253 -9.65 -7.94 12.86
CA GLU A 253 -10.62 -6.86 12.71
C GLU A 253 -11.42 -6.69 14.01
N THR A 254 -10.74 -6.18 15.03
CA THR A 254 -11.30 -5.98 16.36
C THR A 254 -10.71 -4.71 16.97
N HIS A 255 -11.55 -3.86 17.57
CA HIS A 255 -11.12 -2.57 18.13
C HIS A 255 -9.88 -2.70 19.01
N GLY A 256 -8.81 -1.98 18.61
CA GLY A 256 -7.57 -1.88 19.36
C GLY A 256 -6.60 -3.04 19.17
N MET A 257 -6.90 -4.02 18.31
CA MET A 257 -5.96 -5.09 17.99
C MET A 257 -4.88 -4.60 17.01
N LYS A 258 -3.65 -5.02 17.26
CA LYS A 258 -2.49 -4.72 16.41
C LYS A 258 -2.35 -5.72 15.28
N MET A 259 -1.68 -5.34 14.21
CA MET A 259 -1.27 -6.27 13.15
C MET A 259 -0.05 -7.09 13.58
N LYS A 260 0.14 -8.24 12.94
CA LYS A 260 1.23 -9.18 13.20
C LYS A 260 2.01 -9.42 11.92
N ILE A 261 3.34 -9.53 12.02
CA ILE A 261 4.13 -10.26 11.04
C ILE A 261 4.40 -11.65 11.63
N LEU A 262 4.10 -12.69 10.85
CA LEU A 262 4.31 -14.09 11.20
C LEU A 262 5.43 -14.67 10.36
N ASP A 263 6.27 -15.55 10.92
CA ASP A 263 7.11 -16.47 10.15
C ASP A 263 6.32 -17.76 9.93
N VAL A 264 6.04 -18.05 8.66
CA VAL A 264 5.22 -19.18 8.19
C VAL A 264 6.04 -20.25 7.47
N THR A 265 7.37 -20.23 7.62
CA THR A 265 8.27 -21.20 6.98
C THR A 265 7.96 -22.64 7.41
N ASP A 266 7.62 -22.84 8.68
CA ASP A 266 7.10 -24.10 9.20
C ASP A 266 5.62 -23.90 9.57
N PRO A 267 4.66 -24.38 8.74
CA PRO A 267 3.24 -24.21 9.03
C PRO A 267 2.78 -24.91 10.31
N THR A 268 3.58 -25.85 10.84
CA THR A 268 3.28 -26.54 12.10
C THR A 268 3.78 -25.80 13.35
N ASP A 269 4.60 -24.75 13.18
CA ASP A 269 5.19 -23.96 14.26
C ASP A 269 5.32 -22.48 13.86
N ILE A 270 4.19 -21.87 13.50
CA ILE A 270 4.11 -20.46 13.07
C ILE A 270 4.52 -19.53 14.23
N GLN A 271 5.46 -18.62 13.99
CA GLN A 271 5.96 -17.69 15.01
C GLN A 271 5.49 -16.27 14.77
N VAL A 272 5.07 -15.57 15.82
CA VAL A 272 4.83 -14.12 15.77
C VAL A 272 6.19 -13.39 15.84
N VAL A 273 6.56 -12.72 14.76
CA VAL A 273 7.82 -11.97 14.61
C VAL A 273 7.70 -10.57 15.20
N SER A 274 6.59 -9.89 14.91
CA SER A 274 6.32 -8.54 15.42
C SER A 274 4.83 -8.28 15.62
N LEU A 275 4.55 -7.30 16.48
CA LEU A 275 3.23 -6.82 16.82
C LEU A 275 3.25 -5.29 16.72
N PHE A 276 2.47 -4.71 15.82
CA PHE A 276 2.59 -3.30 15.43
C PHE A 276 1.26 -2.70 14.94
N GLY A 277 1.17 -1.38 14.90
CA GLY A 277 0.00 -0.66 14.41
C GLY A 277 0.29 0.82 14.22
N ASN A 278 -0.72 1.60 13.83
CA ASN A 278 -0.57 3.05 13.59
C ASN A 278 -0.50 3.90 14.88
N GLU A 279 -0.89 3.34 16.03
CA GLU A 279 -0.93 3.99 17.36
C GLU A 279 -1.73 5.32 17.40
N VAL A 280 -2.69 5.51 16.49
CA VAL A 280 -3.51 6.74 16.41
C VAL A 280 -4.53 6.79 17.55
N ALA A 281 -5.27 5.70 17.75
CA ALA A 281 -6.27 5.57 18.80
C ALA A 281 -6.21 4.16 19.43
N PRO A 282 -6.60 4.02 20.71
CA PRO A 282 -6.71 2.70 21.35
C PRO A 282 -7.83 1.83 20.75
N THR A 283 -8.64 2.39 19.86
CA THR A 283 -9.76 1.74 19.17
C THR A 283 -9.53 1.58 17.68
N SER A 284 -8.34 1.92 17.17
CA SER A 284 -7.95 1.71 15.77
C SER A 284 -8.12 0.24 15.35
N ILE A 285 -8.55 0.02 14.10
CA ILE A 285 -8.81 -1.32 13.54
C ILE A 285 -8.11 -1.40 12.17
N PRO A 286 -7.11 -2.26 11.98
CA PRO A 286 -6.67 -2.65 10.65
C PRO A 286 -7.73 -3.51 9.98
N HIS A 287 -7.99 -3.28 8.69
CA HIS A 287 -8.97 -4.03 7.90
C HIS A 287 -8.30 -4.91 6.85
N ASN A 288 -7.95 -4.37 5.67
CA ASN A 288 -7.25 -5.09 4.61
C ASN A 288 -5.78 -4.64 4.56
N LEU A 289 -4.89 -5.60 4.30
CA LEU A 289 -3.45 -5.36 4.25
C LEU A 289 -2.81 -6.10 3.08
N ILE A 290 -1.89 -5.45 2.37
CA ILE A 290 -1.30 -5.97 1.14
C ILE A 290 0.19 -5.58 1.07
N PHE A 291 1.07 -6.53 0.76
CA PHE A 291 2.48 -6.26 0.51
C PHE A 291 2.74 -5.80 -0.92
N THR A 292 3.57 -4.75 -1.07
CA THR A 292 4.32 -4.44 -2.30
C THR A 292 5.81 -4.36 -1.99
N GLY A 293 6.56 -5.42 -2.33
CA GLY A 293 7.92 -5.61 -1.81
C GLY A 293 7.92 -5.52 -0.27
N ASN A 294 8.73 -4.62 0.28
CA ASN A 294 8.83 -4.41 1.73
C ASN A 294 7.81 -3.41 2.30
N ILE A 295 6.90 -2.85 1.50
CA ILE A 295 5.87 -1.93 2.01
C ILE A 295 4.59 -2.72 2.27
N LEU A 296 4.05 -2.60 3.48
CA LEU A 296 2.73 -3.13 3.82
C LEU A 296 1.71 -1.99 3.78
N HIS A 297 0.81 -2.02 2.81
CA HIS A 297 -0.30 -1.09 2.65
C HIS A 297 -1.50 -1.59 3.46
N VAL A 298 -2.20 -0.69 4.16
CA VAL A 298 -3.26 -1.07 5.09
C VAL A 298 -4.40 -0.05 5.04
N SER A 299 -5.64 -0.54 4.93
CA SER A 299 -6.84 0.24 5.21
C SER A 299 -7.19 0.15 6.70
N TYR A 300 -7.44 1.31 7.31
CA TYR A 300 -7.49 1.46 8.77
C TYR A 300 -8.78 2.12 9.26
N TYR A 301 -9.92 1.79 8.65
CA TYR A 301 -11.23 2.34 9.01
C TYR A 301 -11.13 3.87 9.24
N TYR A 302 -11.46 4.35 10.45
CA TYR A 302 -11.46 5.76 10.80
C TYR A 302 -10.14 6.48 10.61
N ASP A 303 -9.01 5.77 10.64
CA ASP A 303 -7.70 6.41 10.56
C ASP A 303 -7.21 6.54 9.10
N GLY A 304 -7.94 5.96 8.14
CA GLY A 304 -7.66 6.07 6.72
C GLY A 304 -6.62 5.08 6.20
N TYR A 305 -5.76 5.52 5.30
CA TYR A 305 -4.72 4.70 4.68
C TYR A 305 -3.39 4.82 5.42
N TYR A 306 -2.75 3.68 5.68
CA TYR A 306 -1.39 3.60 6.19
C TYR A 306 -0.52 2.71 5.32
N ALA A 307 0.77 3.04 5.26
CA ALA A 307 1.79 2.16 4.73
C ALA A 307 2.96 2.05 5.71
N PHE A 308 3.39 0.82 5.96
CA PHE A 308 4.50 0.49 6.85
C PHE A 308 5.71 0.01 6.05
N ASP A 309 6.90 0.52 6.36
CA ASP A 309 8.17 -0.06 5.92
C ASP A 309 8.46 -1.29 6.78
N CYS A 310 8.41 -2.46 6.15
CA CYS A 310 8.69 -3.78 6.71
C CYS A 310 10.05 -4.33 6.25
N SER A 311 11.00 -3.46 5.84
CA SER A 311 12.37 -3.88 5.51
C SER A 311 13.09 -4.55 6.69
N ASP A 312 12.68 -4.22 7.93
CA ASP A 312 12.93 -5.01 9.13
C ASP A 312 11.60 -5.56 9.66
N MET A 313 11.32 -6.84 9.37
CA MET A 313 10.07 -7.54 9.75
C MET A 313 9.83 -7.56 11.26
N ALA A 314 10.88 -7.43 12.08
CA ALA A 314 10.78 -7.37 13.53
C ALA A 314 10.38 -5.97 14.04
N ASN A 315 10.61 -4.92 13.24
CA ASN A 315 10.35 -3.54 13.62
C ASN A 315 9.70 -2.74 12.48
N PRO A 316 8.47 -3.07 12.03
CA PRO A 316 7.77 -2.25 11.04
C PRO A 316 7.59 -0.81 11.52
N THR A 317 7.74 0.15 10.61
CA THR A 317 7.59 1.59 10.91
C THR A 317 6.68 2.28 9.91
N VAL A 318 5.93 3.30 10.34
CA VAL A 318 5.05 4.07 9.43
C VAL A 318 5.90 4.80 8.39
N ALA A 319 5.67 4.50 7.11
CA ALA A 319 6.37 5.11 5.97
C ALA A 319 5.53 6.21 5.31
N ALA A 320 4.20 6.02 5.25
CA ALA A 320 3.26 7.01 4.76
C ALA A 320 1.87 6.81 5.38
N PHE A 321 1.06 7.85 5.41
CA PHE A 321 -0.38 7.74 5.70
C PHE A 321 -1.16 8.88 5.07
N TYR A 322 -2.46 8.66 4.88
CA TYR A 322 -3.42 9.69 4.49
C TYR A 322 -4.74 9.41 5.20
N ASP A 323 -5.23 10.37 5.97
CA ASP A 323 -6.55 10.30 6.60
C ASP A 323 -7.64 10.45 5.53
N THR A 324 -8.41 9.39 5.27
CA THR A 324 -9.50 9.38 4.29
C THR A 324 -10.86 9.71 4.89
N SER A 325 -10.97 9.88 6.21
CA SER A 325 -12.26 9.95 6.90
C SER A 325 -12.41 11.24 7.68
N SER A 326 -13.37 12.08 7.33
CA SER A 326 -13.77 13.22 8.16
C SER A 326 -14.53 12.83 9.45
N ILE A 327 -14.90 11.55 9.59
CA ILE A 327 -15.67 11.03 10.71
C ILE A 327 -14.72 10.74 11.90
N PRO A 328 -14.96 11.34 13.09
CA PRO A 328 -14.15 11.05 14.26
C PRO A 328 -14.20 9.56 14.66
N ASN A 329 -13.06 9.03 15.07
CA ASN A 329 -12.92 7.65 15.54
C ASN A 329 -13.96 7.32 16.65
N GLY A 330 -14.53 6.12 16.57
CA GLY A 330 -15.56 5.64 17.49
C GLY A 330 -15.66 4.11 17.54
N MET A 331 -16.69 3.61 18.23
CA MET A 331 -16.95 2.15 18.37
C MET A 331 -17.88 1.65 17.26
N SER A 332 -17.47 1.80 16.00
CA SER A 332 -18.14 1.24 14.82
C SER A 332 -17.09 0.88 13.75
N TYR A 333 -17.55 0.49 12.57
CA TYR A 333 -16.75 0.14 11.40
C TYR A 333 -17.10 1.14 10.29
N LYS A 334 -16.26 2.17 10.14
CA LYS A 334 -16.46 3.31 9.23
C LYS A 334 -15.11 3.86 8.79
N GLY A 335 -15.04 4.44 7.61
CA GLY A 335 -13.80 4.95 7.00
C GLY A 335 -13.21 3.98 5.97
N ALA A 336 -11.88 3.97 5.81
CA ALA A 336 -11.15 3.17 4.84
C ALA A 336 -11.38 1.65 5.04
N TRP A 337 -12.02 1.02 4.06
CA TRP A 337 -12.32 -0.41 4.02
C TRP A 337 -11.34 -1.16 3.12
N GLY A 338 -11.22 -0.73 1.87
CA GLY A 338 -10.38 -1.40 0.86
C GLY A 338 -9.08 -0.65 0.57
N VAL A 339 -8.02 -1.37 0.19
CA VAL A 339 -6.78 -0.79 -0.33
C VAL A 339 -6.24 -1.63 -1.49
N TYR A 340 -5.81 -1.00 -2.58
CA TYR A 340 -5.21 -1.67 -3.73
C TYR A 340 -3.92 -0.95 -4.19
N PRO A 341 -2.73 -1.56 -4.01
CA PRO A 341 -1.45 -0.89 -4.27
C PRO A 341 -0.73 -1.32 -5.56
N PHE A 342 -1.38 -2.07 -6.46
CA PHE A 342 -0.70 -2.71 -7.60
C PHE A 342 -0.80 -1.94 -8.93
N LEU A 343 -1.21 -0.67 -8.92
CA LEU A 343 -1.21 0.13 -10.15
C LEU A 343 0.24 0.37 -10.64
N PRO A 344 0.53 0.20 -11.95
CA PRO A 344 1.86 0.46 -12.52
C PRO A 344 2.48 1.83 -12.21
N SER A 345 1.68 2.86 -12.00
CA SER A 345 2.10 4.21 -11.61
C SER A 345 2.67 4.29 -10.20
N GLY A 346 2.42 3.28 -9.36
CA GLY A 346 2.69 3.29 -7.93
C GLY A 346 1.63 4.05 -7.12
N ASN A 347 0.55 4.52 -7.77
CA ASN A 347 -0.60 5.07 -7.07
C ASN A 347 -1.32 3.95 -6.30
N VAL A 348 -1.91 4.32 -5.18
CA VAL A 348 -2.69 3.42 -4.33
C VAL A 348 -4.15 3.84 -4.37
N LEU A 349 -5.03 2.87 -4.60
CA LEU A 349 -6.46 3.08 -4.53
C LEU A 349 -6.95 2.74 -3.13
N VAL A 350 -7.86 3.54 -2.60
CA VAL A 350 -8.49 3.32 -1.29
C VAL A 350 -9.98 3.55 -1.44
N SER A 351 -10.78 2.63 -0.91
CA SER A 351 -12.21 2.84 -0.75
C SER A 351 -12.53 3.14 0.70
N ASP A 352 -13.13 4.31 0.92
CA ASP A 352 -13.73 4.70 2.17
C ASP A 352 -15.24 4.43 2.14
N MET A 353 -15.75 3.71 3.13
CA MET A 353 -17.16 3.32 3.23
C MET A 353 -18.14 4.47 3.08
N GLN A 354 -17.78 5.65 3.59
CA GLN A 354 -18.62 6.84 3.61
C GLN A 354 -18.15 7.91 2.63
N GLU A 355 -16.85 7.98 2.38
CA GLU A 355 -16.26 9.08 1.60
C GLU A 355 -15.79 8.66 0.20
N GLY A 356 -15.97 7.39 -0.20
CA GLY A 356 -15.83 6.95 -1.59
C GLY A 356 -14.39 6.64 -2.02
N LEU A 357 -14.10 6.90 -3.30
CA LEU A 357 -12.85 6.52 -3.94
C LEU A 357 -11.77 7.58 -3.70
N PHE A 358 -10.60 7.15 -3.22
CA PHE A 358 -9.38 7.95 -3.17
C PHE A 358 -8.30 7.32 -4.05
N VAL A 359 -7.65 8.15 -4.89
CA VAL A 359 -6.40 7.79 -5.58
C VAL A 359 -5.27 8.55 -4.90
N LEU A 360 -4.38 7.81 -4.26
CA LEU A 360 -3.30 8.33 -3.44
C LEU A 360 -1.95 8.11 -4.13
N ALA A 361 -1.03 9.04 -3.94
CA ALA A 361 0.36 8.92 -4.34
C ALA A 361 1.25 8.95 -3.08
N PRO A 362 1.52 7.78 -2.47
CA PRO A 362 2.50 7.69 -1.40
C PRO A 362 3.91 7.87 -1.96
N SER A 363 4.77 8.55 -1.18
CA SER A 363 6.17 8.77 -1.48
C SER A 363 7.02 8.12 -0.40
N PHE A 364 7.42 6.87 -0.60
CA PHE A 364 8.25 6.19 0.40
C PHE A 364 9.65 6.77 0.41
N PRO A 365 10.20 7.13 1.58
CA PRO A 365 11.61 7.45 1.68
C PRO A 365 12.39 6.21 1.24
N THR A 366 13.02 6.28 0.07
CA THR A 366 13.91 5.21 -0.34
C THR A 366 15.04 5.13 0.69
N ASN A 367 15.19 3.99 1.37
CA ASN A 367 16.38 3.64 2.16
C ASN A 367 17.61 3.42 1.27
N VAL A 368 17.78 4.27 0.25
CA VAL A 368 19.13 4.71 -0.06
C VAL A 368 19.48 5.55 1.16
N GLU A 369 20.28 4.99 2.07
CA GLU A 369 21.33 5.81 2.65
C GLU A 369 22.05 6.39 1.43
N MET A 370 21.55 7.53 0.95
CA MET A 370 22.39 8.42 0.20
C MET A 370 23.49 8.62 1.22
N PRO A 371 24.74 8.15 0.98
CA PRO A 371 25.83 8.69 1.76
C PRO A 371 25.56 10.18 1.68
N VAL A 372 25.51 10.87 2.83
CA VAL A 372 25.49 12.31 2.80
C VAL A 372 26.75 12.66 2.02
N VAL A 373 26.60 12.82 0.71
CA VAL A 373 27.63 13.36 -0.14
C VAL A 373 27.57 14.79 0.32
N LYS A 374 28.33 15.10 1.38
CA LYS A 374 28.85 16.45 1.54
C LYS A 374 29.38 16.78 0.15
N GLN A 375 28.63 17.60 -0.56
CA GLN A 375 29.01 18.06 -1.88
C GLN A 375 30.41 18.63 -1.70
N THR A 376 31.41 18.01 -2.32
CA THR A 376 32.77 18.51 -2.21
C THR A 376 32.82 19.86 -2.91
N GLY A 377 32.75 20.93 -2.14
CA GLY A 377 32.86 22.31 -2.61
C GLY A 377 34.31 22.77 -2.55
N ILE A 378 34.86 23.20 -3.69
CA ILE A 378 36.17 23.86 -3.75
C ILE A 378 35.95 25.31 -4.20
N PHE A 379 36.18 26.25 -3.29
CA PHE A 379 35.87 27.66 -3.53
C PHE A 379 36.73 28.63 -2.70
N PRO A 380 36.97 29.86 -3.16
CA PRO A 380 36.56 30.39 -4.46
C PRO A 380 37.39 29.79 -5.61
N ASN A 381 36.82 29.74 -6.80
CA ASN A 381 37.52 29.40 -8.04
C ASN A 381 36.94 30.26 -9.17
N PRO A 382 37.61 31.33 -9.62
CA PRO A 382 39.02 31.67 -9.37
C PRO A 382 39.36 32.07 -7.91
N VAL A 383 40.64 31.94 -7.53
CA VAL A 383 41.19 32.27 -6.19
C VAL A 383 42.35 33.26 -6.32
N GLU A 384 42.47 34.21 -5.39
CA GLU A 384 43.54 35.20 -5.39
C GLU A 384 44.86 34.64 -4.82
N ARG A 385 46.00 35.16 -5.29
CA ARG A 385 47.30 34.86 -4.67
C ARG A 385 47.39 35.41 -3.25
N GLY A 386 47.94 34.61 -2.34
CA GLY A 386 48.03 34.96 -0.92
C GLY A 386 46.74 34.69 -0.13
N SER A 387 45.68 34.19 -0.77
CA SER A 387 44.44 33.82 -0.09
C SER A 387 44.35 32.30 0.16
N GLN A 388 43.21 31.88 0.70
CA GLN A 388 42.92 30.48 1.00
C GLN A 388 41.85 29.94 0.06
N LEU A 389 42.02 28.67 -0.33
CA LEU A 389 41.04 27.87 -1.02
C LEU A 389 40.32 26.99 0.00
N ASN A 390 39.00 27.13 0.13
CA ASN A 390 38.18 26.25 0.95
C ASN A 390 37.94 24.95 0.19
N ILE A 391 38.07 23.84 0.89
CA ILE A 391 37.93 22.48 0.39
C ILE A 391 37.02 21.75 1.37
N ASP A 392 35.75 21.60 0.99
CA ASP A 392 34.83 20.70 1.68
C ASP A 392 35.12 19.27 1.19
N PHE A 393 35.60 18.43 2.10
CA PHE A 393 35.90 17.03 1.83
C PHE A 393 35.40 16.20 3.02
N PRO A 394 34.68 15.09 2.79
CA PRO A 394 33.95 14.39 3.84
C PRO A 394 34.85 13.76 4.91
N ASP A 395 36.06 13.35 4.53
CA ASP A 395 37.00 12.62 5.39
C ASP A 395 38.35 13.34 5.55
N ALA A 396 39.17 12.88 6.49
CA ALA A 396 40.57 13.30 6.57
C ALA A 396 41.29 13.00 5.25
N ALA A 397 41.87 14.04 4.65
CA ALA A 397 42.44 13.95 3.31
C ALA A 397 43.69 14.81 3.16
N ILE A 398 44.47 14.56 2.12
CA ILE A 398 45.61 15.42 1.76
C ILE A 398 45.26 16.18 0.50
N ALA A 399 45.26 17.51 0.58
CA ALA A 399 45.06 18.40 -0.55
C ALA A 399 46.40 18.93 -1.05
N ARG A 400 46.67 18.79 -2.35
CA ARG A 400 47.90 19.22 -3.03
C ARG A 400 47.58 20.04 -4.26
N LEU A 401 48.20 21.21 -4.38
CA LEU A 401 48.12 22.04 -5.58
C LEU A 401 49.33 21.79 -6.47
N PHE A 402 49.11 21.62 -7.77
CA PHE A 402 50.15 21.42 -8.77
C PHE A 402 50.04 22.46 -9.88
N ASP A 403 51.18 22.87 -10.45
CA ASP A 403 51.19 23.58 -11.73
C ASP A 403 50.86 22.62 -12.89
N ILE A 404 50.67 23.16 -14.10
CA ILE A 404 50.39 22.36 -15.31
C ILE A 404 51.54 21.44 -15.74
N ALA A 405 52.76 21.66 -15.22
CA ALA A 405 53.91 20.79 -15.46
C ALA A 405 53.99 19.64 -14.44
N GLY A 406 53.10 19.61 -13.45
CA GLY A 406 53.04 18.60 -12.40
C GLY A 406 53.92 18.90 -11.18
N THR A 407 54.48 20.11 -11.07
CA THR A 407 55.25 20.53 -9.88
C THR A 407 54.29 20.82 -8.74
N GLN A 408 54.50 20.21 -7.57
CA GLN A 408 53.71 20.52 -6.37
C GLN A 408 54.06 21.91 -5.84
N ILE A 409 53.03 22.72 -5.61
CA ILE A 409 53.12 24.12 -5.20
C ILE A 409 52.78 24.30 -3.72
N SER A 410 51.75 23.61 -3.24
CA SER A 410 51.25 23.71 -1.87
C SER A 410 50.62 22.39 -1.44
N GLU A 411 50.62 22.12 -0.13
CA GLU A 411 49.99 20.94 0.47
C GLU A 411 49.39 21.30 1.83
N THR A 412 48.26 20.67 2.16
CA THR A 412 47.71 20.66 3.52
C THR A 412 47.06 19.32 3.81
N ILE A 413 46.97 18.99 5.09
CA ILE A 413 46.11 17.92 5.61
C ILE A 413 44.77 18.57 5.97
N LEU A 414 43.68 17.98 5.49
CA LEU A 414 42.31 18.36 5.80
C LEU A 414 41.81 17.53 6.99
N SER A 415 41.13 18.20 7.91
CA SER A 415 40.50 17.61 9.09
C SER A 415 39.26 18.42 9.48
N GLU A 416 38.51 17.98 10.49
CA GLU A 416 37.37 18.74 11.03
C GLU A 416 37.74 20.18 11.46
N GLU A 417 39.00 20.40 11.87
CA GLU A 417 39.49 21.71 12.31
C GLU A 417 40.15 22.54 11.18
N LYS A 418 40.41 21.93 10.01
CA LYS A 418 41.11 22.60 8.90
C LYS A 418 40.60 22.13 7.55
N SER A 419 39.89 23.03 6.86
CA SER A 419 39.29 22.81 5.54
C SER A 419 39.88 23.71 4.44
N THR A 420 41.06 24.31 4.66
CA THR A 420 41.63 25.29 3.72
C THR A 420 43.06 24.95 3.27
N LEU A 421 43.38 25.30 2.02
CA LEU A 421 44.71 25.26 1.42
C LEU A 421 45.18 26.68 1.07
N ASP A 422 46.38 27.06 1.52
CA ASP A 422 46.96 28.36 1.21
C ASP A 422 47.46 28.40 -0.25
N ILE A 423 47.12 29.48 -0.96
CA ILE A 423 47.65 29.83 -2.29
C ILE A 423 48.84 30.77 -2.09
N PRO A 424 50.09 30.34 -2.37
CA PRO A 424 51.25 31.16 -2.07
C PRO A 424 51.27 32.46 -2.90
N GLU A 425 51.63 33.60 -2.30
CA GLU A 425 51.71 34.90 -3.01
C GLU A 425 52.61 34.89 -4.25
N LYS A 426 53.64 34.03 -4.26
CA LYS A 426 54.69 33.99 -5.29
C LYS A 426 54.34 33.15 -6.52
N VAL A 427 53.16 32.54 -6.58
CA VAL A 427 52.76 31.74 -7.75
C VAL A 427 52.38 32.65 -8.92
N THR A 428 52.52 32.16 -10.15
CA THR A 428 52.11 32.89 -11.35
C THR A 428 50.60 32.75 -11.57
N PRO A 429 49.88 33.82 -11.95
CA PRO A 429 48.48 33.69 -12.37
C PRO A 429 48.31 32.67 -13.49
N GLY A 430 47.27 31.85 -13.43
CA GLY A 430 47.03 30.81 -14.42
C GLY A 430 46.29 29.60 -13.88
N LEU A 431 46.32 28.51 -14.65
CA LEU A 431 45.65 27.26 -14.34
C LEU A 431 46.55 26.36 -13.47
N TYR A 432 45.97 25.79 -12.43
CA TYR A 432 46.56 24.81 -11.53
C TYR A 432 45.64 23.60 -11.39
N ILE A 433 46.19 22.50 -10.90
CA ILE A 433 45.46 21.27 -10.61
C ILE A 433 45.48 21.02 -9.10
N LEU A 434 44.32 21.03 -8.47
CA LEU A 434 44.18 20.58 -7.09
C LEU A 434 43.86 19.09 -7.09
N ARG A 435 44.59 18.30 -6.29
CA ARG A 435 44.23 16.90 -5.99
C ARG A 435 43.97 16.76 -4.50
N VAL A 436 42.83 16.19 -4.13
CA VAL A 436 42.48 15.89 -2.74
C VAL A 436 42.30 14.39 -2.62
N SER A 437 43.04 13.75 -1.72
CA SER A 437 43.07 12.29 -1.58
C SER A 437 42.76 11.88 -0.14
N GLY A 438 41.61 11.25 0.07
CA GLY A 438 41.23 10.56 1.30
C GLY A 438 41.49 9.05 1.22
N SER A 439 41.02 8.29 2.21
CA SER A 439 41.15 6.83 2.28
C SER A 439 40.39 6.10 1.18
N GLU A 440 39.19 6.58 0.83
CA GLU A 440 38.29 5.90 -0.12
C GLU A 440 38.12 6.65 -1.45
N LYS A 441 38.37 7.96 -1.46
CA LYS A 441 38.09 8.84 -2.61
C LYS A 441 39.26 9.77 -2.91
N THR A 442 39.55 9.96 -4.20
CA THR A 442 40.43 11.03 -4.68
C THR A 442 39.68 11.88 -5.70
N ILE A 443 39.70 13.21 -5.51
CA ILE A 443 39.18 14.17 -6.48
C ILE A 443 40.32 14.99 -7.08
N THR A 444 40.12 15.47 -8.30
CA THR A 444 41.05 16.36 -8.99
C THR A 444 40.27 17.48 -9.65
N GLU A 445 40.60 18.72 -9.32
CA GLU A 445 39.91 19.92 -9.79
C GLU A 445 40.84 20.93 -10.44
N ARG A 446 40.29 21.71 -11.36
CA ARG A 446 41.00 22.79 -12.04
C ARG A 446 40.85 24.08 -11.24
N ILE A 447 41.95 24.68 -10.80
CA ILE A 447 41.95 25.93 -10.03
C ILE A 447 42.53 27.06 -10.88
N ILE A 448 41.79 28.15 -11.01
CA ILE A 448 42.27 29.38 -11.65
C ILE A 448 42.81 30.28 -10.54
N VAL A 449 44.08 30.65 -10.62
CA VAL A 449 44.72 31.58 -9.68
C VAL A 449 44.93 32.94 -10.34
N GLU A 450 44.49 34.02 -9.70
CA GLU A 450 44.57 35.42 -10.19
C GLU A 450 45.62 36.28 -9.46
#